data_AF-X1BA03-F1
#
_entry.id   AF-X1BA03-F1
#
_cell.length_a   1.000
_cell.length_b   1.000
_cell.length_c   1.000
_cell.angle_alpha   90.00
_cell.angle_beta   90.00
_cell.angle_gamma   90.00
#
_symmetry.space_group_name_H-M   'P 1'
#
loop_
_entity.id
_entity.type
_entity.pdbx_description
1 polymer ?
#
loop_
_entity_poly.entity_id
_entity_poly.type
_entity_poly.pdbx_seq_one_letter_code
_entity_poly.pdbx_strand_id
1 'polypeptide(L)'
;IPRNPNNKADSFEKAGIHFLEQGNDLDEYLELSQFQGEKAIRYLKPLRRENLCLPCHVGRENKTMAFPPPNLKKIGFQKQEIQGAISIAIPTRSFLLPLWQGRKRFFLMHVGLFGFMILIWVIFSKFSIKGKNPIES
;
A
#
# COMPACT_ATOMS: atom_id res chain seq x y z
N ILE A 1 18.09 12.85 -16.71
CA ILE A 1 17.47 13.88 -15.84
C ILE A 1 16.02 13.98 -16.27
N PRO A 2 15.05 13.88 -15.35
CA PRO A 2 13.64 13.95 -15.69
C PRO A 2 13.30 15.31 -16.32
N ARG A 3 12.28 15.34 -17.19
CA ARG A 3 11.80 16.59 -17.82
C ARG A 3 11.32 17.60 -16.77
N ASN A 4 10.68 17.10 -15.72
CA ASN A 4 10.33 17.87 -14.53
C ASN A 4 11.39 17.63 -13.44
N PRO A 5 12.15 18.65 -13.00
CA PRO A 5 13.12 18.50 -11.91
C PRO A 5 12.54 17.94 -10.61
N ASN A 6 11.26 18.17 -10.32
CA ASN A 6 10.58 17.63 -9.14
C ASN A 6 10.41 16.11 -9.18
N ASN A 7 10.58 15.48 -10.35
CA ASN A 7 10.53 14.03 -10.51
C ASN A 7 11.91 13.37 -10.35
N LYS A 8 12.86 14.06 -9.71
CA LYS A 8 14.18 13.51 -9.46
C LYS A 8 14.05 12.41 -8.41
N ALA A 9 14.41 11.19 -8.80
CA ALA A 9 14.32 10.02 -7.95
C ALA A 9 15.08 10.19 -6.63
N ASP A 10 14.44 9.83 -5.53
CA ASP A 10 15.08 9.69 -4.22
C ASP A 10 15.89 8.38 -4.10
N SER A 11 16.40 8.07 -2.92
CA SER A 11 17.21 6.86 -2.69
C SER A 11 16.41 5.56 -2.83
N PHE A 12 15.17 5.52 -2.34
CA PHE A 12 14.28 4.35 -2.48
C PHE A 12 13.91 4.14 -3.94
N GLU A 13 13.57 5.21 -4.66
CA GLU A 13 13.15 5.13 -6.05
C GLU A 13 14.30 4.65 -6.95
N LYS A 14 15.53 5.11 -6.70
CA LYS A 14 16.71 4.61 -7.40
C LYS A 14 16.97 3.13 -7.13
N ALA A 15 16.85 2.70 -5.88
CA ALA A 15 17.04 1.30 -5.52
C ALA A 15 15.99 0.40 -6.21
N GLY A 16 14.72 0.82 -6.18
CA GLY A 16 13.64 0.10 -6.86
C GLY A 16 13.79 0.05 -8.38
N ILE A 17 14.16 1.16 -9.01
CA ILE A 17 14.45 1.18 -10.46
C ILE A 17 15.59 0.22 -10.78
N HIS A 18 16.72 0.30 -10.07
CA HIS A 18 17.86 -0.60 -10.29
C HIS A 18 17.48 -2.07 -10.09
N PHE A 19 16.68 -2.39 -9.07
CA PHE A 19 16.17 -3.74 -8.84
C PHE A 19 15.30 -4.25 -10.01
N LEU A 20 14.47 -3.39 -10.59
CA LEU A 20 13.58 -3.74 -11.71
C LEU A 20 14.32 -3.78 -13.07
N GLU A 21 15.44 -3.06 -13.20
CA GLU A 21 16.32 -3.12 -14.38
C GLU A 21 17.08 -4.44 -14.48
N GLN A 22 17.27 -5.16 -13.38
CA GLN A 22 18.00 -6.44 -13.35
C GLN A 22 17.27 -7.60 -14.05
N GLY A 23 16.12 -7.36 -14.67
CA GLY A 23 15.40 -8.38 -15.45
C GLY A 23 14.72 -9.43 -14.59
N ASN A 24 14.43 -9.12 -13.33
CA ASN A 24 13.57 -9.95 -12.49
C ASN A 24 12.17 -10.00 -13.12
N ASP A 25 11.46 -11.13 -13.04
CA ASP A 25 10.04 -11.29 -13.45
C ASP A 25 9.06 -10.43 -12.62
N LEU A 26 9.58 -9.50 -11.82
CA LEU A 26 8.83 -8.64 -10.93
C LEU A 26 8.52 -7.31 -11.62
N ASP A 27 7.25 -6.93 -11.57
CA ASP A 27 6.73 -5.68 -12.13
C ASP A 27 6.57 -4.58 -11.08
N GLU A 28 7.08 -4.81 -9.87
CA GLU A 28 6.96 -3.87 -8.75
C GLU A 28 8.05 -4.08 -7.70
N TYR A 29 8.32 -3.01 -6.95
CA TYR A 29 9.22 -2.98 -5.81
C TYR A 29 8.49 -2.41 -4.60
N LEU A 30 8.47 -3.13 -3.49
CA LEU A 30 7.77 -2.75 -2.26
C LEU A 30 8.69 -2.86 -1.05
N GLU A 31 8.74 -1.81 -0.24
CA GLU A 31 9.58 -1.76 0.95
C GLU A 31 8.91 -0.94 2.07
N LEU A 32 9.18 -1.31 3.32
CA LEU A 32 8.90 -0.48 4.49
C LEU A 32 10.08 0.44 4.75
N SER A 33 9.93 1.74 4.47
CA SER A 33 10.99 2.71 4.67
C SER A 33 10.48 4.00 5.32
N GLN A 34 11.41 4.89 5.68
CA GLN A 34 11.05 6.25 6.06
C GLN A 34 10.69 7.06 4.82
N PHE A 35 9.63 7.87 4.90
CA PHE A 35 9.24 8.86 3.91
C PHE A 35 8.70 10.09 4.64
N GLN A 36 9.27 11.27 4.36
CA GLN A 36 8.89 12.54 4.99
C GLN A 36 8.84 12.49 6.53
N GLY A 37 9.74 11.72 7.15
CA GLY A 37 9.84 11.60 8.62
C GLY A 37 8.91 10.58 9.26
N GLU A 38 8.11 9.85 8.48
CA GLU A 38 7.26 8.77 8.98
C GLU A 38 7.55 7.42 8.31
N LYS A 39 7.32 6.32 9.04
CA LYS A 39 7.35 4.99 8.46
C LYS A 39 6.22 4.85 7.45
N ALA A 40 6.55 4.49 6.22
CA ALA A 40 5.60 4.27 5.15
C ALA A 40 5.85 2.91 4.48
N ILE A 41 4.78 2.28 4.00
CA ILE A 41 4.90 1.24 2.99
C ILE A 41 5.06 1.98 1.66
N ARG A 42 6.20 1.80 1.01
CA ARG A 42 6.50 2.43 -0.27
C ARG A 42 6.41 1.39 -1.37
N TYR A 43 5.71 1.76 -2.43
CA TYR A 43 5.44 0.94 -3.60
C TYR A 43 5.96 1.66 -4.84
N LEU A 44 6.64 0.93 -5.72
CA LEU A 44 7.20 1.44 -6.95
C LEU A 44 6.85 0.53 -8.13
N LYS A 45 6.32 1.10 -9.20
CA LYS A 45 6.01 0.40 -10.44
C LYS A 45 6.74 1.06 -11.62
N PRO A 46 7.46 0.31 -12.46
CA PRO A 46 8.23 0.88 -13.55
C PRO A 46 7.31 1.31 -14.70
N LEU A 47 7.63 2.44 -15.31
CA LEU A 47 7.05 2.88 -16.58
C LEU A 47 7.99 2.46 -17.70
N ARG A 48 7.68 1.33 -18.32
CA ARG A 48 8.45 0.81 -19.46
C ARG A 48 8.01 1.52 -20.74
N ARG A 49 8.96 1.75 -21.65
CA ARG A 49 8.65 2.40 -22.93
C ARG A 49 7.81 1.49 -23.82
N GLU A 50 6.60 1.94 -24.16
CA GLU A 50 5.70 1.28 -25.11
C GLU A 50 5.65 2.02 -26.45
N ASN A 51 5.13 1.38 -27.50
CA ASN A 51 4.99 1.98 -28.84
C ASN A 51 4.15 3.28 -28.82
N LEU A 52 3.13 3.34 -27.96
CA LEU A 52 2.28 4.52 -27.80
C LEU A 52 3.01 5.72 -27.17
N CYS A 53 4.11 5.49 -26.45
CA CYS A 53 4.89 6.56 -25.83
C CYS A 53 5.76 7.29 -26.87
N LEU A 54 6.05 6.64 -27.99
CA LEU A 54 7.04 7.07 -28.97
C LEU A 54 6.71 8.41 -29.66
N PRO A 55 5.46 8.74 -30.05
CA PRO A 55 5.17 10.00 -30.74
C PRO A 55 5.68 11.24 -29.99
N CYS A 56 5.71 11.21 -28.66
CA CYS A 56 6.16 12.32 -27.82
C CYS A 56 7.53 12.10 -27.16
N HIS A 57 7.97 10.85 -26.99
CA HIS A 57 9.21 10.49 -26.28
C HIS A 57 10.31 9.89 -27.18
N VAL A 58 10.17 9.96 -28.51
CA VAL A 58 11.23 9.58 -29.45
C VAL A 58 12.42 10.54 -29.43
N GLY A 59 13.61 9.97 -29.57
CA GLY A 59 14.82 10.71 -29.91
C GLY A 59 14.67 11.43 -31.26
N ARG A 60 14.62 12.75 -31.19
CA ARG A 60 14.99 13.76 -32.22
C ARG A 60 14.18 13.94 -33.49
N GLU A 61 13.36 13.01 -33.97
CA GLU A 61 12.78 13.21 -35.32
C GLU A 61 11.35 13.77 -35.35
N ASN A 62 10.64 13.82 -34.22
CA ASN A 62 9.30 14.41 -34.26
C ASN A 62 9.32 15.94 -34.06
N LYS A 63 9.17 16.64 -35.19
CA LYS A 63 9.04 18.10 -35.33
C LYS A 63 7.77 18.68 -34.67
N THR A 64 6.89 17.85 -34.09
CA THR A 64 5.58 18.29 -33.55
C THR A 64 5.58 18.62 -32.05
N MET A 65 6.72 18.59 -31.36
CA MET A 65 6.74 19.00 -29.95
C MET A 65 6.67 20.53 -29.85
N ALA A 66 5.50 21.06 -29.49
CA ALA A 66 5.26 22.50 -29.35
C ALA A 66 6.21 23.22 -28.36
N PHE A 67 6.84 22.49 -27.44
CA PHE A 67 7.79 23.02 -26.46
C PHE A 67 8.94 22.04 -26.19
N PRO A 68 10.03 22.07 -26.99
CA PRO A 68 11.20 21.27 -26.70
C PRO A 68 11.91 21.80 -25.44
N PRO A 69 12.17 20.99 -24.41
CA PRO A 69 12.95 21.42 -23.26
C PRO A 69 14.41 21.70 -23.68
N PRO A 70 15.11 22.64 -23.01
CA PRO A 70 16.43 23.11 -23.42
C PRO A 70 17.53 22.03 -23.43
N ASN A 71 17.29 20.85 -22.83
CA ASN A 71 18.28 19.78 -22.66
C ASN A 71 17.83 18.42 -23.23
N LEU A 72 17.32 18.40 -24.47
CA LEU A 72 16.93 17.15 -25.13
C LEU A 72 18.16 16.26 -25.45
N LYS A 73 18.57 15.42 -24.48
CA LYS A 73 19.59 14.38 -24.67
C LYS A 73 19.11 13.36 -25.71
N LYS A 74 20.02 12.89 -26.57
CA LYS A 74 19.79 11.73 -27.45
C LYS A 74 19.50 10.53 -26.53
N ILE A 75 18.31 9.94 -26.59
CA ILE A 75 18.02 8.68 -25.90
C ILE A 75 17.89 7.62 -26.98
N GLY A 76 18.77 6.61 -26.92
CA GLY A 76 18.74 5.47 -27.82
C GLY A 76 17.48 4.63 -27.59
N PHE A 77 17.06 3.92 -28.64
CA PHE A 77 15.89 3.06 -28.59
C PHE A 77 16.27 1.67 -28.09
N GLN A 78 15.77 1.29 -26.92
CA GLN A 78 15.62 -0.12 -26.55
C GLN A 78 14.18 -0.33 -26.08
N LYS A 79 13.50 -1.33 -26.65
CA LYS A 79 12.21 -1.80 -26.14
C LYS A 79 12.44 -2.40 -24.75
N GLN A 80 11.53 -2.16 -23.81
CA GLN A 80 11.60 -2.56 -22.39
C GLN A 80 12.48 -1.69 -21.46
N GLU A 81 13.13 -0.64 -21.97
CA GLU A 81 13.86 0.31 -21.11
C GLU A 81 12.90 1.08 -20.18
N ILE A 82 13.23 1.15 -18.90
CA ILE A 82 12.49 1.92 -17.89
C ILE A 82 12.71 3.41 -18.16
N GLN A 83 11.65 4.17 -18.44
CA GLN A 83 11.71 5.62 -18.69
C GLN A 83 11.39 6.46 -17.46
N GLY A 84 10.81 5.82 -16.45
CA GLY A 84 10.44 6.41 -15.17
C GLY A 84 9.76 5.35 -14.31
N ALA A 85 9.23 5.76 -13.18
CA ALA A 85 8.46 4.90 -12.30
C ALA A 85 7.36 5.70 -11.61
N ILE A 86 6.29 5.03 -11.24
CA ILE A 86 5.27 5.55 -10.33
C ILE A 86 5.65 5.07 -8.93
N SER A 87 5.72 6.01 -7.99
CA SER A 87 6.11 5.77 -6.60
C SER A 87 4.98 6.26 -5.69
N ILE A 88 4.54 5.41 -4.77
CA ILE A 88 3.45 5.68 -3.82
C ILE A 88 3.98 5.40 -2.42
N ALA A 89 3.74 6.32 -1.47
CA ALA A 89 4.06 6.13 -0.06
C ALA A 89 2.77 6.13 0.77
N ILE A 90 2.53 5.06 1.50
CA ILE A 90 1.36 4.89 2.36
C ILE A 90 1.82 5.00 3.82
N PRO A 91 1.47 6.08 4.54
CA PRO A 91 1.84 6.25 5.94
C PRO A 91 1.30 5.11 6.80
N THR A 92 2.18 4.43 7.52
CA THR A 92 1.79 3.29 8.36
C THR A 92 0.90 3.69 9.52
N ARG A 93 1.02 4.92 10.03
CA ARG A 93 0.20 5.42 11.14
C ARG A 93 -1.28 5.44 10.80
N SER A 94 -1.63 6.01 9.65
CA SER A 94 -3.03 6.13 9.21
C SER A 94 -3.67 4.78 8.90
N PHE A 95 -2.89 3.78 8.50
CA PHE A 95 -3.41 2.46 8.14
C PHE A 95 -3.36 1.44 9.29
N LEU A 96 -2.27 1.38 10.05
CA LEU A 96 -2.04 0.36 11.09
C LEU A 96 -2.61 0.73 12.46
N LEU A 97 -2.64 2.03 12.83
CA LEU A 97 -3.17 2.44 14.14
C LEU A 97 -4.67 2.14 14.31
N PRO A 98 -5.54 2.37 13.30
CA PRO A 98 -6.96 2.03 13.42
C PRO A 98 -7.19 0.52 13.55
N LEU A 99 -6.38 -0.31 12.89
CA LEU A 99 -6.48 -1.77 13.00
C LEU A 99 -6.24 -2.26 14.44
N TRP A 100 -5.29 -1.63 15.13
CA TRP A 100 -4.97 -1.98 16.51
C TRP A 100 -6.03 -1.51 17.51
N GLN A 101 -6.55 -0.30 17.33
CA GLN A 101 -7.63 0.23 18.19
C GLN A 101 -8.96 -0.49 17.96
N GLY A 102 -9.29 -0.82 16.71
CA GLY A 102 -10.46 -1.61 16.35
C GLY A 102 -10.44 -2.98 17.02
N ARG A 103 -9.30 -3.70 16.97
CA ARG A 103 -9.14 -5.03 17.58
C ARG A 103 -9.49 -5.04 19.07
N LYS A 104 -9.01 -4.08 19.85
CA LYS A 104 -9.29 -4.00 21.30
C LYS A 104 -10.78 -3.77 21.57
N ARG A 105 -11.42 -2.87 20.81
CA ARG A 105 -12.85 -2.55 20.99
C ARG A 105 -13.74 -3.73 20.63
N PHE A 106 -13.43 -4.45 19.54
CA PHE A 106 -14.11 -5.69 19.20
C PHE A 106 -13.94 -6.74 20.30
N PHE A 107 -12.71 -6.97 20.78
CA PHE A 107 -12.44 -7.94 21.83
C PHE A 107 -13.22 -7.62 23.12
N LEU A 108 -13.21 -6.36 23.57
CA LEU A 108 -13.93 -5.92 24.77
C LEU A 108 -15.44 -6.13 24.64
N MET A 109 -16.00 -5.80 23.48
CA MET A 109 -17.42 -5.98 23.19
C MET A 109 -17.84 -7.46 23.22
N HIS A 110 -17.02 -8.35 22.65
CA HIS A 110 -17.30 -9.79 22.66
C HIS A 110 -17.20 -10.38 24.07
N VAL A 111 -16.19 -10.01 24.85
CA VAL A 111 -16.06 -10.41 26.25
C VAL A 111 -17.27 -9.96 27.07
N GLY A 112 -17.74 -8.72 26.86
CA GLY A 112 -18.96 -8.20 27.49
C GLY A 112 -20.21 -9.01 27.12
N LEU A 113 -20.40 -9.31 25.83
CA LEU A 113 -21.54 -10.09 25.35
C LEU A 113 -21.56 -11.51 25.93
N PHE A 114 -20.43 -12.21 25.91
CA PHE A 114 -20.33 -13.57 26.48
C PHE A 114 -20.50 -13.57 27.99
N GLY A 115 -19.92 -12.58 28.69
CA GLY A 115 -20.13 -12.41 30.13
C GLY A 115 -21.60 -12.22 30.48
N PHE A 116 -22.32 -11.41 29.70
CA PHE A 116 -23.76 -11.20 29.86
C PHE A 116 -24.58 -12.46 29.60
N MET A 117 -24.25 -13.21 28.54
CA MET A 117 -24.90 -14.50 28.25
C MET A 117 -24.70 -15.52 29.37
N ILE A 118 -23.50 -15.61 29.94
CA ILE A 118 -23.20 -16.48 31.08
C ILE A 118 -24.00 -16.05 32.31
N LEU A 119 -24.12 -14.75 32.57
CA LEU A 119 -24.91 -14.22 33.69
C LEU A 119 -26.38 -14.64 33.58
N ILE A 120 -26.99 -14.46 32.41
CA ILE A 120 -28.36 -14.90 32.14
C ILE A 120 -28.50 -16.40 32.37
N TRP A 121 -27.55 -17.19 31.85
CA TRP A 121 -27.56 -18.63 32.01
C TRP A 121 -27.49 -19.06 33.49
N VAL A 122 -26.67 -18.41 34.32
CA VAL A 122 -26.57 -18.68 35.77
C VAL A 122 -27.86 -18.32 36.51
N ILE A 123 -28.52 -17.22 36.14
CA ILE A 123 -29.79 -16.82 36.75
C ILE A 123 -30.89 -17.83 36.40
N PHE A 124 -30.99 -18.21 35.12
CA PHE A 124 -31.97 -19.20 34.66
C PHE A 124 -31.71 -20.59 35.24
N SER A 125 -30.45 -21.03 35.36
CA SER A 125 -30.13 -22.33 35.95
C SER A 125 -30.51 -22.38 37.42
N LYS A 126 -30.24 -21.32 38.20
CA LYS A 126 -30.70 -21.23 39.60
C LYS A 126 -32.22 -21.21 39.73
N PHE A 127 -32.93 -20.53 38.82
CA PHE A 127 -34.39 -20.49 38.83
C PHE A 127 -35.02 -21.85 38.47
N SER A 128 -34.48 -22.53 37.45
CA SER A 128 -34.94 -23.86 37.02
C SER A 128 -34.68 -24.95 38.07
N ILE A 129 -33.57 -24.85 38.81
CA ILE A 129 -33.26 -25.77 39.92
C ILE A 129 -34.19 -25.54 41.11
N LYS A 130 -34.50 -24.29 41.46
CA LYS A 130 -35.37 -23.96 42.60
C LYS A 130 -36.84 -24.35 42.38
N GLY A 131 -37.29 -24.43 41.13
CA GLY A 131 -38.63 -24.91 40.76
C GLY A 131 -38.83 -26.44 40.81
N LYS A 132 -37.78 -27.23 41.12
CA LYS A 132 -37.83 -28.70 41.18
C LYS A 132 -37.80 -29.29 42.60
N ASN A 133 -37.97 -28.49 43.65
CA ASN A 133 -38.13 -29.05 45.01
C ASN A 133 -39.54 -29.64 45.16
N PRO A 134 -39.71 -30.97 45.30
CA PRO A 134 -41.01 -31.58 45.50
C PRO A 134 -41.53 -31.23 46.91
N ILE A 135 -42.81 -30.91 46.98
CA ILE A 135 -43.57 -30.92 48.23
C ILE A 135 -43.94 -32.38 48.49
N GLU A 136 -43.32 -33.02 49.47
CA GLU A 136 -43.81 -34.26 50.12
C GLU A 136 -43.77 -33.96 51.63
N SER A 137 -44.88 -33.81 52.36
CA SER A 137 -45.96 -34.75 52.74
C SER A 137 -45.49 -35.90 53.60
#